data_AF-A0A8T3UAQ6-F1
#
_entry.id   AF-A0A8T3UAQ6-F1
#
_cell.length_a   1.000
_cell.length_b   1.000
_cell.length_c   1.000
_cell.angle_alpha   90.00
_cell.angle_beta   90.00
_cell.angle_gamma   90.00
#
_symmetry.space_group_name_H-M   'P 1'
#
loop_
_entity.id
_entity.type
_entity.pdbx_description
1 polymer ?
#
loop_
_entity_poly.entity_id
_entity_poly.type
_entity_poly.pdbx_seq_one_letter_code
_entity_poly.pdbx_strand_id
1 'polypeptide(L)'
;MVLLLGDIQKLETLADLFLEEPDELLYYLENALSSGLSYPKSLAEATMLYLKSSEYAKILDEPNNVLGIEYIKQIKRQNFEVTAITIQRNGEGHFSQNLSSFASGSRIREAILNGENYSNSVPEYVYDLIRENISNVNITNLKPFEQILFYKIRDMDISTLKNISDITEGLENRIKKASYISSNLEELIANIKSKRFTESKIRRILVSILLNITKKDMQIAKSTIPYVRVLGFNHKGKELISTIARANPNIDIIISVASFEKNNLNKNKQIILNKDILATDIFVLASDPILPAKLDYTMKVYDDDNYI
;
A
#
# COMPACT_ATOMS: atom_id res chain seq x y z
N MET A 1 -16.01 -10.93 -5.25
CA MET A 1 -15.19 -11.99 -4.64
C MET A 1 -13.88 -11.37 -4.20
N VAL A 2 -13.61 -11.36 -2.89
CA VAL A 2 -12.31 -10.91 -2.34
C VAL A 2 -11.66 -12.16 -1.74
N LEU A 3 -10.41 -12.46 -2.12
CA LEU A 3 -9.68 -13.65 -1.67
C LEU A 3 -8.88 -13.33 -0.40
N LEU A 4 -9.24 -13.96 0.71
CA LEU A 4 -8.66 -13.74 2.04
C LEU A 4 -7.91 -14.98 2.55
N LEU A 5 -7.05 -14.84 3.57
CA LEU A 5 -6.46 -15.98 4.27
C LEU A 5 -7.18 -16.25 5.60
N GLY A 6 -7.29 -17.51 5.99
CA GLY A 6 -7.82 -17.91 7.31
C GLY A 6 -9.27 -18.40 7.29
N ASP A 7 -9.79 -18.67 8.49
CA ASP A 7 -11.17 -19.07 8.70
C ASP A 7 -12.09 -17.85 8.56
N ILE A 8 -12.93 -17.84 7.51
CA ILE A 8 -13.80 -16.70 7.19
C ILE A 8 -14.69 -16.30 8.37
N GLN A 9 -15.18 -17.27 9.15
CA GLN A 9 -16.07 -17.00 10.29
C GLN A 9 -15.33 -16.22 11.38
N LYS A 10 -14.05 -16.54 11.60
CA LYS A 10 -13.22 -15.81 12.59
C LYS A 10 -12.88 -14.41 12.10
N LEU A 11 -12.61 -14.23 10.80
CA LEU A 11 -12.41 -12.89 10.24
C LEU A 11 -13.67 -12.04 10.31
N GLU A 12 -14.84 -12.63 10.05
CA GLU A 12 -16.14 -11.96 10.17
C GLU A 12 -16.42 -11.55 11.62
N THR A 13 -16.15 -12.44 12.58
CA THR A 13 -16.26 -12.14 14.02
C THR A 13 -15.41 -10.93 14.41
N LEU A 14 -14.15 -10.88 13.97
CA LEU A 14 -13.26 -9.75 14.24
C LEU A 14 -13.70 -8.48 13.52
N ALA A 15 -14.20 -8.61 12.29
CA ALA A 15 -14.72 -7.47 11.54
C ALA A 15 -15.93 -6.84 12.22
N ASP A 16 -16.86 -7.65 12.74
CA ASP A 16 -18.02 -7.17 13.51
C ASP A 16 -17.58 -6.50 14.80
N LEU A 17 -16.69 -7.13 15.57
CA LEU A 17 -16.14 -6.56 16.79
C LEU A 17 -15.49 -5.18 16.55
N PHE A 18 -14.74 -5.03 15.46
CA PHE A 18 -14.07 -3.77 15.10
C PHE A 18 -14.98 -2.76 14.37
N LEU A 19 -16.22 -3.13 14.06
CA LEU A 19 -17.25 -2.19 13.60
C LEU A 19 -18.12 -1.71 14.76
N GLU A 20 -18.44 -2.60 15.70
CA GLU A 20 -19.21 -2.29 16.89
C GLU A 20 -18.41 -1.46 17.90
N GLU A 21 -17.09 -1.70 18.00
CA GLU A 21 -16.16 -1.01 18.91
C GLU A 21 -16.71 -0.90 20.36
N PRO A 22 -17.01 -2.03 21.04
CA PRO A 22 -17.61 -2.01 22.36
C PRO A 22 -16.69 -1.33 23.39
N ASP A 23 -17.29 -0.64 24.37
CA ASP A 23 -16.57 0.17 25.38
C ASP A 23 -15.45 -0.61 26.09
N GLU A 24 -15.68 -1.89 26.40
CA GLU A 24 -14.67 -2.75 27.04
C GLU A 24 -13.46 -3.02 26.13
N LEU A 25 -13.66 -3.21 24.83
CA LEU A 25 -12.56 -3.33 23.86
C LEU A 25 -11.78 -2.02 23.76
N LEU A 26 -12.49 -0.89 23.66
CA LEU A 26 -11.88 0.44 23.59
C LEU A 26 -11.06 0.76 24.85
N TYR A 27 -11.56 0.39 26.03
CA TYR A 27 -10.85 0.50 27.29
C TYR A 27 -9.53 -0.30 27.28
N TYR A 28 -9.56 -1.57 26.85
CA TYR A 28 -8.33 -2.36 26.74
C TYR A 28 -7.36 -1.79 25.70
N LEU A 29 -7.87 -1.31 24.57
CA LEU A 29 -7.06 -0.70 23.51
C LEU A 29 -6.37 0.58 24.01
N GLU A 30 -7.08 1.44 24.73
CA GLU A 30 -6.55 2.70 25.25
C GLU A 30 -5.46 2.46 26.31
N ASN A 31 -5.66 1.48 27.20
CA ASN A 31 -4.64 1.05 28.16
C ASN A 31 -3.37 0.53 27.45
N ALA A 32 -3.55 -0.33 26.44
CA ALA A 32 -2.44 -0.87 25.68
C ALA A 32 -1.72 0.19 24.81
N LEU A 33 -2.41 1.23 24.34
CA LEU A 33 -1.80 2.37 23.67
C LEU A 33 -1.01 3.25 24.65
N SER A 34 -1.55 3.46 25.85
CA SER A 34 -0.93 4.26 26.92
C SER A 34 0.36 3.64 27.45
N SER A 35 0.51 2.32 27.35
CA SER A 35 1.78 1.61 27.65
C SER A 35 2.85 1.78 26.56
N GLY A 36 2.55 2.50 25.47
CA GLY A 36 3.49 2.86 24.42
C GLY A 36 3.64 1.80 23.32
N LEU A 37 2.75 0.82 23.25
CA LEU A 37 2.71 -0.17 22.17
C LEU A 37 2.26 0.48 20.85
N SER A 38 2.68 -0.12 19.73
CA SER A 38 2.15 0.23 18.41
C SER A 38 0.69 -0.20 18.29
N TYR A 39 -0.11 0.56 17.55
CA TYR A 39 -1.54 0.24 17.33
C TYR A 39 -1.83 -1.24 16.99
N PRO A 40 -1.11 -1.92 16.07
CA PRO A 40 -1.39 -3.33 15.79
C PRO A 40 -1.23 -4.24 17.02
N LYS A 41 -0.19 -4.02 17.84
CA LYS A 41 0.04 -4.76 19.08
C LYS A 41 -1.02 -4.44 20.14
N SER A 42 -1.36 -3.17 20.28
CA SER A 42 -2.41 -2.75 21.21
C SER A 42 -3.77 -3.35 20.84
N LEU A 43 -4.10 -3.42 19.55
CA LEU A 43 -5.33 -4.05 19.07
C LEU A 43 -5.33 -5.56 19.31
N ALA A 44 -4.21 -6.25 19.09
CA ALA A 44 -4.09 -7.68 19.37
C ALA A 44 -4.25 -8.00 20.86
N GLU A 45 -3.62 -7.20 21.73
CA GLU A 45 -3.75 -7.34 23.18
C GLU A 45 -5.18 -7.06 23.66
N ALA A 46 -5.80 -5.98 23.18
CA ALA A 46 -7.18 -5.64 23.50
C ALA A 46 -8.16 -6.73 23.05
N THR A 47 -7.97 -7.27 21.85
CA THR A 47 -8.77 -8.37 21.30
C THR A 47 -8.63 -9.63 22.15
N MET A 48 -7.41 -9.97 22.58
CA MET A 48 -7.16 -11.11 23.46
C MET A 48 -7.90 -10.98 24.79
N LEU A 49 -7.87 -9.80 25.40
CA LEU A 49 -8.51 -9.53 26.69
C LEU A 49 -10.03 -9.57 26.56
N TYR A 50 -10.58 -8.93 25.52
CA TYR A 50 -12.02 -8.87 25.26
C TYR A 50 -12.61 -10.26 24.95
N LEU A 51 -12.01 -10.99 23.99
CA LEU A 51 -12.50 -12.31 23.58
C LEU A 51 -12.02 -13.46 24.48
N LYS A 52 -11.14 -13.17 25.44
CA LYS A 52 -10.49 -14.16 26.33
C LYS A 52 -9.85 -15.30 25.55
N SER A 53 -9.33 -15.01 24.36
CA SER A 53 -8.80 -16.00 23.43
C SER A 53 -7.55 -15.48 22.73
N SER A 54 -6.44 -16.19 22.95
CA SER A 54 -5.17 -15.90 22.26
C SER A 54 -5.20 -16.27 20.78
N GLU A 55 -6.18 -17.09 20.35
CA GLU A 55 -6.32 -17.49 18.96
C GLU A 55 -6.67 -16.29 18.07
N TYR A 56 -7.63 -15.45 18.48
CA TYR A 56 -8.02 -14.26 17.74
C TYR A 56 -6.91 -13.21 17.69
N ALA A 57 -6.09 -13.11 18.73
CA ALA A 57 -4.92 -12.24 18.72
C ALA A 57 -3.88 -12.68 17.68
N LYS A 58 -3.61 -13.99 17.56
CA LYS A 58 -2.71 -14.55 16.54
C LYS A 58 -3.19 -14.31 15.12
N ILE A 59 -4.51 -14.26 14.90
CA ILE A 59 -5.07 -13.92 13.58
C ILE A 59 -4.61 -12.52 13.14
N LEU A 60 -4.47 -11.58 14.07
CA LEU A 60 -4.06 -10.19 13.79
C LEU A 60 -2.57 -10.03 13.54
N ASP A 61 -1.75 -11.03 13.84
CA ASP A 61 -0.31 -11.03 13.53
C ASP A 61 -0.05 -11.28 12.04
N GLU A 62 -1.01 -11.86 11.32
CA GLU A 62 -0.89 -12.20 9.90
C GLU A 62 -1.41 -11.08 8.99
N PRO A 63 -0.56 -10.46 8.13
CA PRO A 63 -0.94 -9.31 7.31
C PRO A 63 -2.16 -9.54 6.41
N ASN A 64 -2.30 -10.73 5.84
CA ASN A 64 -3.41 -11.05 4.95
C ASN A 64 -4.74 -11.21 5.71
N ASN A 65 -4.69 -11.66 6.96
CA ASN A 65 -5.88 -11.74 7.81
C ASN A 65 -6.35 -10.33 8.19
N VAL A 66 -5.41 -9.45 8.56
CA VAL A 66 -5.70 -8.04 8.84
C VAL A 66 -6.32 -7.35 7.62
N LEU A 67 -5.76 -7.56 6.43
CA LEU A 67 -6.37 -7.06 5.19
C LEU A 67 -7.77 -7.64 4.96
N GLY A 68 -7.96 -8.93 5.22
CA GLY A 68 -9.27 -9.57 5.11
C GLY A 68 -10.33 -9.01 6.02
N ILE A 69 -9.96 -8.74 7.27
CA ILE A 69 -10.84 -8.07 8.23
C ILE A 69 -11.21 -6.67 7.72
N GLU A 70 -10.26 -5.87 7.23
CA GLU A 70 -10.57 -4.54 6.67
C GLU A 70 -11.46 -4.60 5.42
N TYR A 71 -11.30 -5.62 4.56
CA TYR A 71 -12.20 -5.82 3.42
C TYR A 71 -13.63 -6.15 3.87
N ILE A 72 -13.80 -7.08 4.82
CA ILE A 72 -15.11 -7.45 5.36
C ILE A 72 -15.76 -6.24 6.04
N LYS A 73 -14.99 -5.48 6.83
CA LYS A 73 -15.46 -4.24 7.46
C LYS A 73 -15.98 -3.25 6.42
N GLN A 74 -15.26 -3.07 5.31
CA GLN A 74 -15.67 -2.15 4.27
C GLN A 74 -16.90 -2.64 3.49
N ILE A 75 -17.01 -3.94 3.23
CA ILE A 75 -18.21 -4.56 2.63
C ILE A 75 -19.44 -4.29 3.50
N LYS A 76 -19.35 -4.57 4.80
CA LYS A 76 -20.44 -4.35 5.76
C LYS A 76 -20.79 -2.87 5.91
N ARG A 77 -19.78 -2.01 6.08
CA ARG A 77 -19.97 -0.55 6.26
C ARG A 77 -20.62 0.13 5.05
N GLN A 78 -20.31 -0.32 3.84
CA GLN A 78 -20.88 0.23 2.60
C GLN A 78 -22.13 -0.53 2.14
N ASN A 79 -22.50 -1.60 2.85
CA ASN A 79 -23.57 -2.53 2.46
C ASN A 79 -23.43 -3.01 1.00
N PHE A 80 -22.21 -3.39 0.60
CA PHE A 80 -21.98 -3.91 -0.74
C PHE A 80 -22.58 -5.31 -0.91
N GLU A 81 -23.25 -5.54 -2.04
CA GLU A 81 -23.76 -6.86 -2.45
C GLU A 81 -22.61 -7.75 -2.98
N VAL A 82 -21.59 -7.99 -2.14
CA VAL A 82 -20.42 -8.79 -2.47
C VAL A 82 -20.11 -9.76 -1.35
N THR A 83 -19.91 -11.03 -1.70
CA THR A 83 -19.47 -12.07 -0.76
C THR A 83 -17.94 -12.11 -0.66
N ALA A 84 -17.42 -12.08 0.56
CA ALA A 84 -16.01 -12.35 0.86
C ALA A 84 -15.78 -13.86 0.98
N ILE A 85 -14.65 -14.35 0.45
CA ILE A 85 -14.29 -15.76 0.57
C ILE A 85 -12.82 -15.89 0.97
N THR A 86 -12.47 -16.92 1.74
CA THR A 86 -11.08 -17.23 2.05
C THR A 86 -10.58 -18.40 1.21
N ILE A 87 -9.29 -18.38 0.89
CA ILE A 87 -8.55 -19.52 0.35
C ILE A 87 -7.34 -19.78 1.23
N GLN A 88 -7.00 -21.04 1.43
CA GLN A 88 -5.80 -21.39 2.18
C GLN A 88 -4.55 -21.06 1.35
N ARG A 89 -3.58 -20.37 1.96
CA ARG A 89 -2.29 -20.15 1.32
C ARG A 89 -1.50 -21.45 1.33
N ASN A 90 -1.19 -21.96 0.15
CA ASN A 90 -0.17 -22.98 -0.03
C ASN A 90 1.20 -22.31 -0.13
N GLY A 91 2.20 -22.89 0.53
CA GLY A 91 3.56 -22.35 0.55
C GLY A 91 4.00 -21.83 1.91
N GLU A 92 5.19 -21.25 1.92
CA GLU A 92 5.80 -20.78 3.15
C GLU A 92 5.21 -19.42 3.58
N GLY A 93 5.24 -19.16 4.89
CA GLY A 93 4.72 -17.93 5.48
C GLY A 93 5.37 -16.67 4.89
N HIS A 94 4.72 -15.51 5.05
CA HIS A 94 5.22 -14.22 4.52
C HIS A 94 6.67 -13.90 4.93
N PHE A 95 7.12 -14.44 6.07
CA PHE A 95 8.45 -14.25 6.65
C PHE A 95 9.47 -15.33 6.29
N SER A 96 9.10 -16.31 5.45
CA SER A 96 10.03 -17.38 5.10
C SER A 96 11.15 -16.89 4.20
N GLN A 97 12.32 -17.49 4.42
CA GLN A 97 13.56 -17.20 3.70
C GLN A 97 13.86 -18.21 2.60
N ASN A 98 13.04 -19.25 2.39
CA ASN A 98 13.31 -20.22 1.34
C ASN A 98 12.73 -19.78 -0.01
N LEU A 99 13.54 -19.94 -1.05
CA LEU A 99 13.17 -19.65 -2.43
C LEU A 99 12.52 -20.90 -3.06
N SER A 100 11.31 -21.22 -2.59
CA SER A 100 10.49 -22.34 -3.08
C SER A 100 9.57 -21.93 -4.23
N SER A 101 8.81 -22.87 -4.80
CA SER A 101 7.77 -22.58 -5.80
C SER A 101 6.61 -21.72 -5.29
N PHE A 102 6.52 -21.53 -3.97
CA PHE A 102 5.54 -20.65 -3.33
C PHE A 102 6.22 -19.61 -2.43
N ALA A 103 7.44 -19.19 -2.79
CA ALA A 103 8.18 -18.16 -2.08
C ALA A 103 7.36 -16.86 -1.94
N SER A 104 7.62 -16.10 -0.87
CA SER A 104 6.97 -14.80 -0.70
C SER A 104 7.47 -13.79 -1.74
N GLY A 105 6.64 -12.81 -2.08
CA GLY A 105 7.06 -11.73 -2.98
C GLY A 105 8.27 -10.95 -2.45
N SER A 106 8.43 -10.86 -1.11
CA SER A 106 9.62 -10.26 -0.49
C SER A 106 10.88 -11.09 -0.75
N ARG A 107 10.80 -12.41 -0.61
CA ARG A 107 11.95 -13.30 -0.86
C ARG A 107 12.34 -13.33 -2.33
N ILE A 108 11.37 -13.29 -3.24
CA ILE A 108 11.62 -13.18 -4.69
C ILE A 108 12.34 -11.87 -5.01
N ARG A 109 11.91 -10.72 -4.44
CA ARG A 109 12.62 -9.43 -4.63
C ARG A 109 14.05 -9.46 -4.10
N GLU A 110 14.28 -10.11 -2.97
CA GLU A 110 15.63 -10.30 -2.42
C GLU A 110 16.49 -11.20 -3.33
N ALA A 111 15.93 -12.30 -3.83
CA ALA A 111 16.60 -13.18 -4.79
C ALA A 111 17.03 -12.42 -6.05
N ILE A 112 16.14 -11.59 -6.60
CA ILE A 112 16.44 -10.72 -7.76
C ILE A 112 17.61 -9.79 -7.46
N LEU A 113 17.60 -9.09 -6.32
CA LEU A 113 18.65 -8.16 -5.93
C LEU A 113 20.01 -8.84 -5.72
N ASN A 114 19.99 -10.04 -5.15
CA ASN A 114 21.21 -10.80 -4.85
C ASN A 114 21.73 -11.60 -6.06
N GLY A 115 21.06 -11.55 -7.22
CA GLY A 115 21.40 -12.34 -8.40
C GLY A 115 21.17 -13.85 -8.22
N GLU A 116 20.28 -14.24 -7.31
CA GLU A 116 19.90 -15.64 -7.08
C GLU A 116 18.92 -16.14 -8.16
N ASN A 117 18.88 -17.46 -8.40
CA ASN A 117 17.95 -18.04 -9.36
C ASN A 117 16.54 -18.22 -8.74
N TYR A 118 15.59 -17.38 -9.15
CA TYR A 118 14.18 -17.42 -8.72
C TYR A 118 13.22 -17.95 -9.80
N SER A 119 13.72 -18.53 -10.90
CA SER A 119 12.89 -19.02 -12.02
C SER A 119 11.81 -20.02 -11.58
N ASN A 120 12.11 -20.86 -10.59
CA ASN A 120 11.16 -21.84 -10.05
C ASN A 120 10.12 -21.25 -9.08
N SER A 121 10.27 -19.97 -8.69
CA SER A 121 9.41 -19.28 -7.72
C SER A 121 8.33 -18.41 -8.37
N VAL A 122 8.35 -18.28 -9.69
CA VAL A 122 7.38 -17.51 -10.47
C VAL A 122 6.99 -18.30 -11.73
N PRO A 123 5.83 -18.04 -12.33
CA PRO A 123 5.53 -18.56 -13.67
C PRO A 123 6.58 -18.12 -14.71
N GLU A 124 6.82 -18.95 -15.73
CA GLU A 124 7.81 -18.69 -16.78
C GLU A 124 7.65 -17.32 -17.44
N TYR A 125 6.42 -16.95 -17.83
CA TYR A 125 6.14 -15.64 -18.42
C TYR A 125 6.48 -14.47 -17.49
N VAL A 126 6.36 -14.65 -16.16
CA VAL A 126 6.74 -13.62 -15.18
C VAL A 126 8.25 -13.51 -15.09
N TYR A 127 8.96 -14.64 -15.14
CA TYR A 127 10.41 -14.67 -15.15
C TYR A 127 10.97 -13.95 -16.39
N ASP A 128 10.39 -14.21 -17.57
CA ASP A 128 10.78 -13.55 -18.81
C ASP A 128 10.49 -12.04 -18.77
N LEU A 129 9.28 -11.63 -18.37
CA LEU A 129 8.93 -10.21 -18.21
C LEU A 129 9.87 -9.50 -17.24
N ILE A 130 10.21 -10.14 -16.12
CA ILE A 130 11.16 -9.59 -15.16
C ILE A 130 12.54 -9.46 -15.80
N ARG A 131 13.06 -10.50 -16.45
CA ARG A 131 14.38 -10.47 -17.08
C ARG A 131 14.50 -9.35 -18.12
N GLU A 132 13.46 -9.14 -18.91
CA GLU A 132 13.41 -8.12 -19.96
C GLU A 132 13.33 -6.68 -19.41
N ASN A 133 12.73 -6.49 -18.23
CA ASN A 133 12.44 -5.16 -17.69
C ASN A 133 13.28 -4.76 -16.47
N ILE A 134 13.71 -5.71 -15.64
CA ILE A 134 14.37 -5.44 -14.33
C ILE A 134 15.87 -5.14 -14.45
N SER A 135 16.52 -5.41 -15.58
CA SER A 135 17.87 -4.86 -15.82
C SER A 135 17.89 -3.34 -15.67
N ASN A 136 16.74 -2.71 -15.88
CA ASN A 136 16.60 -1.27 -15.97
C ASN A 136 15.86 -0.64 -14.78
N VAL A 137 15.58 -1.37 -13.69
CA VAL A 137 14.83 -0.78 -12.57
C VAL A 137 15.27 -1.29 -11.19
N ASN A 138 16.02 -0.46 -10.46
CA ASN A 138 16.48 -0.76 -9.10
C ASN A 138 15.44 -0.33 -8.04
N ILE A 139 14.19 -0.80 -8.14
CA ILE A 139 13.02 -0.23 -7.43
C ILE A 139 12.46 -1.09 -6.29
N THR A 140 13.11 -2.18 -5.91
CA THR A 140 12.56 -3.06 -4.87
C THR A 140 12.57 -2.44 -3.48
N ASN A 141 13.16 -1.25 -3.31
CA ASN A 141 13.18 -0.50 -2.06
C ASN A 141 13.31 1.02 -2.29
N LEU A 142 13.31 1.81 -1.21
CA LEU A 142 13.44 3.28 -1.25
C LEU A 142 14.88 3.78 -1.41
N LYS A 143 15.88 2.88 -1.49
CA LYS A 143 17.30 3.24 -1.54
C LYS A 143 17.66 4.18 -2.68
N PRO A 144 17.14 4.02 -3.92
CA PRO A 144 17.43 4.96 -5.01
C PRO A 144 17.02 6.40 -4.70
N PHE A 145 16.03 6.58 -3.82
CA PHE A 145 15.50 7.89 -3.46
C PHE A 145 16.15 8.46 -2.18
N GLU A 146 17.19 7.84 -1.63
CA GLU A 146 17.74 8.23 -0.33
C GLU A 146 18.20 9.70 -0.29
N GLN A 147 18.92 10.15 -1.32
CA GLN A 147 19.41 11.53 -1.38
C GLN A 147 18.25 12.53 -1.52
N ILE A 148 17.25 12.18 -2.32
CA ILE A 148 16.03 13.00 -2.50
C ILE A 148 15.26 13.08 -1.17
N LEU A 149 15.15 11.98 -0.44
CA LEU A 149 14.51 11.94 0.87
C LEU A 149 15.27 12.82 1.88
N PHE A 150 16.60 12.71 1.97
CA PHE A 150 17.39 13.57 2.85
C PHE A 150 17.24 15.05 2.49
N TYR A 151 17.30 15.38 1.20
CA TYR A 151 17.07 16.73 0.72
C TYR A 151 15.70 17.25 1.16
N LYS A 152 14.62 16.54 0.83
CA LYS A 152 13.25 16.97 1.17
C LYS A 152 13.04 17.12 2.68
N ILE A 153 13.53 16.18 3.48
CA ILE A 153 13.37 16.26 4.94
C ILE A 153 14.16 17.44 5.50
N ARG A 154 15.39 17.68 5.03
CA ARG A 154 16.25 18.78 5.52
C ARG A 154 15.78 20.15 5.04
N ASP A 155 15.14 20.23 3.88
CA ASP A 155 14.58 21.46 3.32
C ASP A 155 13.23 21.85 3.97
N MET A 156 12.31 20.89 4.16
CA MET A 156 10.98 21.16 4.76
C MET A 156 11.08 21.73 6.17
N ASP A 157 10.41 22.84 6.44
CA ASP A 157 10.26 23.33 7.81
C ASP A 157 9.39 22.37 8.67
N ILE A 158 9.50 22.50 9.99
CA ILE A 158 8.77 21.61 10.92
C ILE A 158 7.25 21.71 10.72
N SER A 159 6.72 22.88 10.37
CA SER A 159 5.27 23.05 10.18
C SER A 159 4.77 22.33 8.92
N THR A 160 5.52 22.37 7.82
CA THR A 160 5.21 21.59 6.62
C THR A 160 5.32 20.09 6.89
N LEU A 161 6.39 19.66 7.57
CA LEU A 161 6.58 18.25 7.90
C LEU A 161 5.44 17.72 8.79
N LYS A 162 4.98 18.50 9.78
CA LYS A 162 3.82 18.18 10.62
C LYS A 162 2.53 17.95 9.83
N ASN A 163 2.41 18.55 8.64
CA ASN A 163 1.23 18.44 7.77
C ASN A 163 1.27 17.26 6.80
N ILE A 164 2.39 16.52 6.71
CA ILE A 164 2.47 15.29 5.92
C ILE A 164 1.56 14.21 6.54
N SER A 165 0.99 13.37 5.67
CA SER A 165 0.15 12.24 6.08
C SER A 165 0.86 11.33 7.09
N ASP A 166 0.09 10.76 8.03
CA ASP A 166 0.54 9.87 9.10
C ASP A 166 1.57 10.43 10.11
N ILE A 167 2.02 11.68 9.95
CA ILE A 167 2.86 12.37 10.93
C ILE A 167 1.99 12.89 12.08
N THR A 168 2.04 12.17 13.20
CA THR A 168 1.43 12.57 14.48
C THR A 168 2.38 13.46 15.28
N GLU A 169 1.85 14.21 16.25
CA GLU A 169 2.62 15.15 17.07
C GLU A 169 3.93 14.57 17.61
N GLY A 170 5.01 15.34 17.44
CA GLY A 170 6.36 15.00 17.89
C GLY A 170 7.14 14.10 16.93
N LEU A 171 6.48 13.43 15.97
CA LEU A 171 7.17 12.60 14.98
C LEU A 171 7.92 13.46 13.96
N GLU A 172 7.41 14.64 13.61
CA GLU A 172 8.07 15.63 12.76
C GLU A 172 9.46 16.01 13.30
N ASN A 173 9.56 16.25 14.62
CA ASN A 173 10.82 16.60 15.28
C ASN A 173 11.82 15.43 15.25
N ARG A 174 11.32 14.21 15.48
CA ARG A 174 12.15 12.99 15.42
C ARG A 174 12.68 12.75 14.00
N ILE A 175 11.83 12.87 12.98
CA ILE A 175 12.22 12.72 11.57
C ILE A 175 13.26 13.78 11.20
N LYS A 176 13.02 15.05 11.55
CA LYS A 176 13.97 16.13 11.27
C LYS A 176 15.33 15.88 11.93
N LYS A 177 15.35 15.53 13.21
CA LYS A 177 16.58 15.17 13.94
C LYS A 177 17.28 13.97 13.30
N ALA A 178 16.54 12.90 12.99
CA ALA A 178 17.09 11.71 12.35
C ALA A 178 17.77 12.03 11.02
N SER A 179 17.21 12.96 10.24
CA SER A 179 17.82 13.39 8.97
C SER A 179 19.18 14.08 9.12
N TYR A 180 19.49 14.65 10.29
CA TYR A 180 20.77 15.32 10.56
C TYR A 180 21.87 14.37 11.05
N ILE A 181 21.48 13.26 11.68
CA ILE A 181 22.41 12.31 12.32
C ILE A 181 22.58 10.99 11.56
N SER A 182 21.83 10.80 10.48
CA SER A 182 21.88 9.58 9.66
C SER A 182 22.61 9.85 8.35
N SER A 183 23.37 8.86 7.90
CA SER A 183 24.17 8.91 6.66
C SER A 183 23.58 8.09 5.52
N ASN A 184 22.60 7.22 5.81
CA ASN A 184 21.90 6.38 4.84
C ASN A 184 20.44 6.16 5.26
N LEU A 185 19.65 5.58 4.34
CA LEU A 185 18.23 5.29 4.55
C LEU A 185 17.98 4.35 5.74
N GLU A 186 18.83 3.35 5.92
CA GLU A 186 18.71 2.34 6.98
C GLU A 186 18.86 2.98 8.36
N GLU A 187 19.87 3.83 8.54
CA GLU A 187 20.08 4.64 9.74
C GLU A 187 18.94 5.63 9.97
N LEU A 188 18.45 6.28 8.91
CA LEU A 188 17.31 7.20 9.00
C LEU A 188 16.08 6.48 9.57
N ILE A 189 15.74 5.31 9.03
CA ILE A 189 14.62 4.50 9.51
C ILE A 189 14.85 4.04 10.94
N ALA A 190 16.06 3.56 11.28
CA ALA A 190 16.40 3.11 12.62
C ALA A 190 16.27 4.23 13.66
N ASN A 191 16.73 5.44 13.33
CA ASN A 191 16.66 6.61 14.21
C ASN A 191 15.23 7.17 14.38
N ILE A 192 14.31 6.86 13.47
CA ILE A 192 12.89 7.20 13.60
C ILE A 192 12.11 6.11 14.37
N LYS A 193 12.55 4.85 14.26
CA LYS A 193 11.89 3.68 14.85
C LYS A 193 11.73 3.81 16.36
N SER A 194 10.57 3.36 16.83
CA SER A 194 10.27 3.28 18.27
C SER A 194 9.23 2.19 18.51
N LYS A 195 8.92 1.87 19.78
CA LYS A 195 7.83 0.94 20.12
C LYS A 195 6.48 1.37 19.52
N ARG A 196 6.26 2.68 19.38
CA ARG A 196 5.03 3.28 18.83
C ARG A 196 4.98 3.28 17.30
N PHE A 197 6.13 3.34 16.63
CA PHE A 197 6.22 3.50 15.17
C PHE A 197 6.94 2.30 14.53
N THR A 198 6.16 1.45 13.87
CA THR A 198 6.69 0.31 13.12
C THR A 198 7.46 0.78 11.89
N GLU A 199 8.38 -0.05 11.42
CA GLU A 199 9.17 0.24 10.23
C GLU A 199 8.29 0.44 8.99
N SER A 200 7.25 -0.39 8.80
CA SER A 200 6.30 -0.23 7.69
C SER A 200 5.59 1.12 7.72
N LYS A 201 5.22 1.62 8.92
CA LYS A 201 4.63 2.97 9.05
C LYS A 201 5.64 4.05 8.68
N ILE A 202 6.89 3.92 9.10
CA ILE A 202 7.95 4.87 8.76
C ILE A 202 8.20 4.89 7.25
N ARG A 203 8.29 3.73 6.60
CA ARG A 203 8.43 3.65 5.14
C ARG A 203 7.27 4.32 4.40
N ARG A 204 6.02 4.16 4.85
CA ARG A 204 4.86 4.88 4.30
C ARG A 204 4.95 6.40 4.47
N ILE A 205 5.43 6.86 5.64
CA ILE A 205 5.66 8.29 5.89
C ILE A 205 6.76 8.82 4.96
N LEU A 206 7.86 8.10 4.77
CA LEU A 206 8.93 8.50 3.83
C LEU A 206 8.40 8.61 2.40
N VAL A 207 7.55 7.69 1.94
CA VAL A 207 6.86 7.82 0.64
C VAL A 207 5.95 9.05 0.61
N SER A 208 5.22 9.33 1.69
CA SER A 208 4.38 10.51 1.79
C SER A 208 5.20 11.80 1.74
N ILE A 209 6.39 11.84 2.33
CA ILE A 209 7.34 12.95 2.22
C ILE A 209 7.84 13.07 0.78
N LEU A 210 8.25 11.95 0.16
CA LEU A 210 8.73 11.91 -1.23
C LEU A 210 7.70 12.49 -2.20
N LEU A 211 6.43 12.12 -2.05
CA LEU A 211 5.31 12.53 -2.91
C LEU A 211 4.55 13.77 -2.40
N ASN A 212 5.03 14.37 -1.29
CA ASN A 212 4.39 15.49 -0.62
C ASN A 212 2.88 15.25 -0.33
N ILE A 213 2.52 14.04 0.10
CA ILE A 213 1.13 13.68 0.43
C ILE A 213 0.80 14.24 1.81
N THR A 214 -0.08 15.24 1.83
CA THR A 214 -0.49 15.95 3.04
C THR A 214 -1.71 15.31 3.70
N LYS A 215 -1.97 15.68 4.95
CA LYS A 215 -3.23 15.35 5.65
C LYS A 215 -4.46 15.85 4.90
N LYS A 216 -4.36 17.02 4.26
CA LYS A 216 -5.42 17.59 3.42
C LYS A 216 -5.68 16.73 2.19
N ASP A 217 -4.63 16.26 1.51
CA ASP A 217 -4.77 15.36 0.34
C ASP A 217 -5.52 14.08 0.74
N MET A 218 -5.21 13.51 1.91
CA MET A 218 -5.91 12.34 2.43
C MET A 218 -7.38 12.61 2.77
N GLN A 219 -7.71 13.79 3.30
CA GLN A 219 -9.11 14.20 3.54
C GLN A 219 -9.88 14.35 2.22
N ILE A 220 -9.24 14.92 1.20
CA ILE A 220 -9.80 15.03 -0.15
C ILE A 220 -10.04 13.63 -0.71
N ALA A 221 -9.06 12.72 -0.63
CA ALA A 221 -9.19 11.35 -1.11
C ALA A 221 -10.35 10.60 -0.44
N LYS A 222 -10.52 10.75 0.89
CA LYS A 222 -11.61 10.09 1.65
C LYS A 222 -13.00 10.62 1.32
N SER A 223 -13.11 11.88 0.90
CA SER A 223 -14.39 12.55 0.61
C SER A 223 -14.73 12.58 -0.89
N THR A 224 -13.86 12.04 -1.74
CA THR A 224 -14.03 12.08 -3.19
C THR A 224 -14.35 10.68 -3.72
N ILE A 225 -15.38 10.57 -4.55
CA ILE A 225 -15.69 9.33 -5.26
C ILE A 225 -14.48 8.95 -6.13
N PRO A 226 -13.85 7.78 -5.91
CA PRO A 226 -12.67 7.37 -6.66
C PRO A 226 -12.95 7.24 -8.16
N TYR A 227 -11.91 7.41 -8.97
CA TYR A 227 -11.92 7.00 -10.37
C TYR A 227 -11.41 5.56 -10.51
N VAL A 228 -11.73 4.93 -11.62
CA VAL A 228 -11.17 3.64 -12.03
C VAL A 228 -10.09 3.91 -13.08
N ARG A 229 -8.83 3.68 -12.74
CA ARG A 229 -7.71 3.80 -13.70
C ARG A 229 -7.48 2.45 -14.39
N VAL A 230 -7.68 2.40 -15.70
CA VAL A 230 -7.44 1.18 -16.49
C VAL A 230 -5.95 1.13 -16.84
N LEU A 231 -5.25 0.10 -16.36
CA LEU A 231 -3.82 -0.13 -16.64
C LEU A 231 -3.61 -1.18 -17.74
N GLY A 232 -4.54 -2.13 -17.87
CA GLY A 232 -4.57 -3.08 -18.96
C GLY A 232 -5.88 -3.86 -19.05
N PHE A 233 -6.12 -4.52 -20.17
CA PHE A 233 -7.25 -5.41 -20.41
C PHE A 233 -6.91 -6.44 -21.50
N ASN A 234 -7.72 -7.51 -21.56
CA ASN A 234 -7.83 -8.39 -22.72
C ASN A 234 -9.21 -8.22 -23.36
N HIS A 235 -9.53 -9.00 -24.40
CA HIS A 235 -10.82 -8.94 -25.09
C HIS A 235 -12.03 -8.92 -24.14
N LYS A 236 -12.09 -9.89 -23.21
CA LYS A 236 -13.19 -10.00 -22.24
C LYS A 236 -13.21 -8.81 -21.26
N GLY A 237 -12.04 -8.37 -20.81
CA GLY A 237 -11.88 -7.21 -19.94
C GLY A 237 -12.42 -5.93 -20.59
N LYS A 238 -12.18 -5.75 -21.89
CA LYS A 238 -12.67 -4.59 -22.66
C LYS A 238 -14.20 -4.56 -22.74
N GLU A 239 -14.84 -5.69 -23.02
CA GLU A 239 -16.30 -5.83 -23.02
C GLU A 239 -16.89 -5.54 -21.63
N LEU A 240 -16.23 -6.04 -20.58
CA LEU A 240 -16.66 -5.83 -19.20
C LEU A 240 -16.54 -4.35 -18.79
N ILE A 241 -15.42 -3.69 -19.08
CA ILE A 241 -15.22 -2.25 -18.82
C ILE A 241 -16.32 -1.44 -19.51
N SER A 242 -16.64 -1.76 -20.76
CA SER A 242 -17.70 -1.09 -21.52
C SER A 242 -19.09 -1.30 -20.89
N THR A 243 -19.32 -2.46 -20.29
CA THR A 243 -20.57 -2.76 -19.58
C THR A 243 -20.65 -2.03 -18.25
N ILE A 244 -19.55 -2.01 -17.48
CA ILE A 244 -19.44 -1.26 -16.22
C ILE A 244 -19.65 0.24 -16.46
N ALA A 245 -19.03 0.81 -17.51
CA ALA A 245 -19.17 2.21 -17.87
C ALA A 245 -20.63 2.60 -18.15
N ARG A 246 -21.35 1.76 -18.91
CA ARG A 246 -22.78 1.98 -19.21
C ARG A 246 -23.68 1.86 -17.99
N ALA A 247 -23.40 0.91 -17.12
CA ALA A 247 -24.18 0.69 -15.89
C ALA A 247 -23.91 1.77 -14.83
N ASN A 248 -22.74 2.42 -14.86
CA ASN A 248 -22.28 3.34 -13.82
C ASN A 248 -21.80 4.68 -14.42
N PRO A 249 -22.70 5.51 -15.00
CA PRO A 249 -22.32 6.74 -15.70
C PRO A 249 -21.65 7.80 -14.81
N ASN A 250 -21.78 7.68 -13.49
CA ASN A 250 -21.18 8.59 -12.50
C ASN A 250 -19.76 8.19 -12.07
N ILE A 251 -19.27 7.02 -12.50
CA ILE A 251 -17.91 6.57 -12.22
C ILE A 251 -17.01 7.02 -13.37
N ASP A 252 -15.98 7.78 -13.03
CA ASP A 252 -14.95 8.16 -13.98
C ASP A 252 -14.02 6.97 -14.26
N ILE A 253 -14.06 6.45 -15.48
CA ILE A 253 -13.16 5.39 -15.95
C ILE A 253 -12.08 6.04 -16.83
N ILE A 254 -10.84 6.05 -16.33
CA ILE A 254 -9.70 6.69 -16.97
C ILE A 254 -8.95 5.65 -17.79
N ILE A 255 -9.09 5.74 -19.12
CA ILE A 255 -8.25 5.01 -20.09
C ILE A 255 -7.12 5.92 -20.59
N SER A 256 -7.40 7.21 -20.80
CA SER A 256 -6.42 8.22 -21.19
C SER A 256 -6.46 9.38 -20.19
N VAL A 257 -5.31 9.67 -19.57
CA VAL A 257 -5.15 10.79 -18.62
C VAL A 257 -5.44 12.11 -19.30
N ALA A 258 -4.86 12.34 -20.50
CA ALA A 258 -5.07 13.57 -21.26
C ALA A 258 -6.56 13.81 -21.58
N SER A 259 -7.28 12.76 -21.96
CA SER A 259 -8.73 12.86 -22.20
C SER A 259 -9.49 13.17 -20.90
N PHE A 260 -9.13 12.51 -19.80
CA PHE A 260 -9.77 12.74 -18.51
C PHE A 260 -9.58 14.18 -18.02
N GLU A 261 -8.35 14.70 -18.01
CA GLU A 261 -8.08 16.07 -17.54
C GLU A 261 -8.77 17.14 -18.38
N LYS A 262 -8.90 16.91 -19.70
CA LYS A 262 -9.61 17.82 -20.60
C LYS A 262 -11.12 17.87 -20.30
N ASN A 263 -11.72 16.75 -19.91
CA ASN A 263 -13.17 16.61 -19.81
C ASN A 263 -13.69 16.67 -18.35
N ASN A 264 -12.84 16.43 -17.35
CA ASN A 264 -13.24 16.38 -15.94
C ASN A 264 -12.82 17.66 -15.20
N LEU A 265 -13.82 18.41 -14.73
CA LEU A 265 -13.63 19.67 -14.00
C LEU A 265 -13.57 19.49 -12.47
N ASN A 266 -13.61 18.25 -11.96
CA ASN A 266 -13.57 17.98 -10.53
C ASN A 266 -12.13 18.15 -9.99
N LYS A 267 -11.88 19.30 -9.35
CA LYS A 267 -10.59 19.65 -8.77
C LYS A 267 -10.08 18.61 -7.76
N ASN A 268 -10.95 17.98 -6.99
CA ASN A 268 -10.53 16.97 -6.01
C ASN A 268 -9.99 15.72 -6.71
N LYS A 269 -10.65 15.27 -7.80
CA LYS A 269 -10.15 14.13 -8.60
C LYS A 269 -8.82 14.48 -9.28
N GLN A 270 -8.67 15.70 -9.78
CA GLN A 270 -7.40 16.17 -10.34
C GLN A 270 -6.27 16.18 -9.29
N ILE A 271 -6.54 16.62 -8.05
CA ILE A 271 -5.55 16.57 -6.96
C ILE A 271 -5.08 15.14 -6.70
N ILE A 272 -6.00 14.17 -6.64
CA ILE A 272 -5.67 12.76 -6.41
C ILE A 272 -4.90 12.19 -7.60
N LEU A 273 -5.36 12.42 -8.84
CA LEU A 273 -4.68 11.96 -10.06
C LEU A 273 -3.26 12.52 -10.19
N ASN A 274 -3.06 13.79 -9.81
CA ASN A 274 -1.73 14.39 -9.80
C ASN A 274 -0.77 13.71 -8.82
N LYS A 275 -1.26 13.06 -7.74
CA LYS A 275 -0.41 12.25 -6.85
C LYS A 275 0.03 10.97 -7.53
N ASP A 276 -0.84 10.31 -8.28
CA ASP A 276 -0.52 9.11 -9.05
C ASP A 276 0.49 9.42 -10.16
N ILE A 277 0.26 10.49 -10.93
CA ILE A 277 1.20 10.96 -11.98
C ILE A 277 2.55 11.31 -11.37
N LEU A 278 2.57 12.05 -10.25
CA LEU A 278 3.81 12.38 -9.57
C LEU A 278 4.52 11.13 -9.08
N ALA A 279 3.79 10.11 -8.59
CA ALA A 279 4.38 8.85 -8.18
C ALA A 279 5.11 8.18 -9.34
N THR A 280 4.51 8.12 -10.53
CA THR A 280 5.16 7.61 -11.75
C THR A 280 6.37 8.47 -12.15
N ASP A 281 6.23 9.80 -12.17
CA ASP A 281 7.28 10.75 -12.55
C ASP A 281 8.51 10.65 -11.62
N ILE A 282 8.30 10.39 -10.33
CA ILE A 282 9.39 10.17 -9.37
C ILE A 282 9.94 8.75 -9.48
N PHE A 283 9.07 7.76 -9.69
CA PHE A 283 9.46 6.35 -9.80
C PHE A 283 10.48 6.10 -10.91
N VAL A 284 10.32 6.74 -12.07
CA VAL A 284 11.22 6.59 -13.21
C VAL A 284 12.65 7.10 -12.96
N LEU A 285 12.86 7.94 -11.93
CA LEU A 285 14.20 8.37 -11.51
C LEU A 285 15.04 7.23 -10.92
N ALA A 286 14.41 6.12 -10.51
CA ALA A 286 15.09 4.92 -10.04
C ALA A 286 15.33 3.88 -11.14
N SER A 287 14.99 4.21 -12.40
CA SER A 287 15.28 3.37 -13.56
C SER A 287 16.72 3.60 -14.06
N ASP A 288 17.30 2.59 -14.72
CA ASP A 288 18.61 2.64 -15.35
C ASP A 288 18.54 2.15 -16.81
N PRO A 289 18.68 3.01 -17.83
CA PRO A 289 18.81 4.46 -17.70
C PRO A 289 17.54 5.09 -17.12
N ILE A 290 17.69 6.28 -16.53
CA ILE A 290 16.54 7.07 -16.06
C ILE A 290 15.56 7.27 -17.23
N LEU A 291 14.30 6.88 -17.02
CA LEU A 291 13.25 7.03 -18.01
C LEU A 291 12.66 8.45 -17.98
N PRO A 292 12.10 8.95 -19.09
CA PRO A 292 11.45 10.25 -19.11
C PRO A 292 10.20 10.27 -18.22
N ALA A 293 9.88 11.46 -17.68
CA ALA A 293 8.63 11.70 -16.96
C ALA A 293 7.41 11.65 -17.91
N LYS A 294 6.21 11.73 -17.33
CA LYS A 294 4.91 11.72 -18.01
C LYS A 294 4.55 10.40 -18.68
N LEU A 295 5.06 9.29 -18.16
CA LEU A 295 4.69 7.94 -18.63
C LEU A 295 3.18 7.66 -18.53
N ASP A 296 2.48 8.27 -17.57
CA ASP A 296 1.02 8.24 -17.49
C ASP A 296 0.28 8.77 -18.73
N TYR A 297 0.95 9.61 -19.54
CA TYR A 297 0.41 10.19 -20.77
C TYR A 297 0.94 9.50 -22.04
N THR A 298 2.14 8.95 -21.98
CA THR A 298 2.85 8.42 -23.16
C THR A 298 2.78 6.91 -23.26
N MET A 299 2.68 6.19 -22.13
CA MET A 299 2.47 4.74 -22.14
C MET A 299 1.01 4.43 -22.45
N LYS A 300 0.80 3.59 -23.46
CA LYS A 300 -0.52 3.06 -23.78
C LYS A 300 -0.95 2.07 -22.71
N VAL A 301 -2.26 2.02 -22.47
CA VAL A 301 -2.89 0.95 -21.68
C VAL A 301 -2.51 -0.40 -22.30
N TYR A 302 -2.12 -1.35 -21.46
CA TYR A 302 -1.75 -2.68 -21.93
C TYR A 302 -2.96 -3.39 -22.53
N ASP A 303 -2.83 -3.88 -23.76
CA ASP A 303 -3.88 -4.59 -24.49
C ASP A 303 -3.31 -5.93 -24.94
N ASP A 304 -3.69 -6.99 -24.21
CA ASP A 304 -3.21 -8.36 -24.39
C ASP A 304 -3.47 -8.87 -25.83
N ASP A 305 -4.58 -8.41 -26.45
CA ASP A 305 -4.98 -8.84 -27.78
C ASP A 305 -4.05 -8.29 -28.89
N ASN A 306 -3.22 -7.26 -28.61
CA ASN A 306 -2.25 -6.71 -29.56
C ASN A 306 -0.86 -7.36 -29.45
N TYR A 307 -0.67 -8.32 -28.55
CA TYR A 307 0.60 -9.03 -28.33
C TYR A 307 0.57 -10.50 -28.78
N ILE A 308 -0.50 -10.92 -29.49
CA ILE A 308 -0.64 -12.21 -30.18
C ILE A 308 -0.64 -11.96 -31.70
#